data_AF-A0A5K1CGX2-F1
#
_entry.id   AF-A0A5K1CGX2-F1
#
_cell.length_a   1.000
_cell.length_b   1.000
_cell.length_c   1.000
_cell.angle_alpha   90.00
_cell.angle_beta   90.00
_cell.angle_gamma   90.00
#
_symmetry.space_group_name_H-M   'P 1'
#
loop_
_entity.id
_entity.type
_entity.pdbx_description
1 polymer ?
#
loop_
_entity_poly.entity_id
_entity_poly.type
_entity_poly.pdbx_seq_one_letter_code
_entity_poly.pdbx_strand_id
1 'polypeptide(L)'
;WNLTASAARPNPQGSFHYGQIVPSRTVVLANSAPRINGKQRYAVNGVSYINPDTPLKLADHFNIAGVFSLNSIQDWPSGNAAYMGTSVMAVTYHAFMEIVFQNTESTLQSWHLDGYDFWVVG
;
A
#
# COMPACT_ATOMS: atom_id res chain seq x y z
N TRP A 1 10.15 11.94 -35.92
CA TRP A 1 9.64 12.00 -34.53
C TRP A 1 8.62 13.12 -34.46
N ASN A 2 7.41 12.85 -33.95
CA ASN A 2 6.35 13.86 -33.80
C ASN A 2 6.38 14.41 -32.36
N LEU A 3 6.57 15.73 -32.20
CA LEU A 3 6.73 16.45 -30.93
C LEU A 3 5.46 17.26 -30.54
N THR A 4 4.27 16.84 -30.96
CA THR A 4 3.03 17.53 -30.54
C THR A 4 2.73 17.28 -29.06
N ALA A 5 3.04 18.26 -28.22
CA ALA A 5 2.52 18.35 -26.86
C ALA A 5 0.99 18.45 -26.93
N SER A 6 0.29 17.46 -26.37
CA SER A 6 -1.17 17.51 -26.27
C SER A 6 -1.57 18.64 -25.32
N ALA A 7 -2.56 19.43 -25.75
CA ALA A 7 -3.04 20.64 -25.11
C ALA A 7 -3.55 20.42 -23.67
N ALA A 8 -3.65 21.53 -22.93
CA ALA A 8 -4.13 21.64 -21.56
C ALA A 8 -5.33 20.72 -21.25
N ARG A 9 -5.36 20.16 -20.03
CA ARG A 9 -6.48 19.34 -19.55
C ARG A 9 -7.80 20.11 -19.80
N PRO A 10 -8.85 19.46 -20.35
CA PRO A 10 -10.16 20.09 -20.57
C PRO A 10 -10.78 20.68 -19.30
N ASN A 11 -10.38 20.14 -18.15
CA ASN A 11 -10.85 20.54 -16.84
C ASN A 11 -10.00 21.69 -16.27
N PRO A 12 -10.62 22.79 -15.80
CA PRO A 12 -9.94 23.84 -15.06
C PRO A 12 -9.10 23.26 -13.92
N GLN A 13 -7.93 23.85 -13.68
CA GLN A 13 -7.07 23.46 -12.56
C GLN A 13 -7.84 23.70 -11.24
N GLY A 14 -7.96 22.66 -10.41
CA GLY A 14 -8.76 22.70 -9.17
C GLY A 14 -10.21 22.20 -9.29
N SER A 15 -10.67 21.72 -10.46
CA SER A 15 -12.04 21.18 -10.62
C SER A 15 -12.25 19.77 -10.07
N PHE A 16 -11.19 19.05 -9.71
CA PHE A 16 -11.27 17.72 -9.10
C PHE A 16 -11.39 17.85 -7.58
N HIS A 17 -12.62 17.73 -7.08
CA HIS A 17 -12.90 17.65 -5.66
C HIS A 17 -12.68 16.21 -5.18
N TYR A 18 -11.41 15.79 -5.03
CA TYR A 18 -11.07 14.41 -4.69
C TYR A 18 -11.76 13.90 -3.40
N GLY A 19 -12.02 14.79 -2.44
CA GLY A 19 -12.79 14.46 -1.21
C GLY A 19 -14.29 14.22 -1.42
N GLN A 20 -14.83 14.43 -2.63
CA GLN A 20 -16.23 14.12 -2.98
C GLN A 20 -16.36 12.84 -3.81
N ILE A 21 -15.23 12.24 -4.23
CA ILE A 21 -15.23 10.97 -4.97
C ILE A 21 -15.35 9.85 -3.95
N VAL A 22 -16.36 8.98 -4.11
CA VAL A 22 -16.54 7.82 -3.25
C VAL A 22 -15.39 6.82 -3.50
N PRO A 23 -14.58 6.47 -2.49
CA PRO A 23 -13.54 5.45 -2.65
C PRO A 23 -14.13 4.10 -3.01
N SER A 24 -13.49 3.40 -3.95
CA SER A 24 -13.82 2.02 -4.30
C SER A 24 -13.37 1.04 -3.21
N ARG A 25 -12.36 1.42 -2.42
CA ARG A 25 -11.83 0.63 -1.30
C ARG A 25 -11.10 1.56 -0.34
N THR A 26 -11.35 1.40 0.96
CA THR A 26 -10.58 2.03 2.03
C THR A 26 -9.75 0.97 2.74
N VAL A 27 -8.48 1.26 2.98
CA VAL A 27 -7.59 0.43 3.79
C VAL A 27 -7.00 1.27 4.93
N VAL A 28 -6.92 0.67 6.12
CA VAL A 28 -6.29 1.26 7.30
C VAL A 28 -5.03 0.47 7.61
N LEU A 29 -3.88 1.11 7.45
CA LEU A 29 -2.56 0.54 7.68
C LEU A 29 -2.05 0.98 9.06
N ALA A 30 -2.23 0.14 10.06
CA ALA A 30 -1.70 0.35 11.39
C ALA A 30 -0.26 -0.13 11.49
N ASN A 31 0.63 0.75 11.89
CA ASN A 31 2.01 0.41 12.18
C ASN A 31 2.19 -0.06 13.62
N SER A 32 3.14 -0.97 13.82
CA SER A 32 3.46 -1.53 15.13
C SER A 32 4.94 -1.92 15.22
N ALA A 33 5.46 -1.97 16.43
CA ALA A 33 6.81 -2.42 16.74
C ALA A 33 6.82 -3.75 17.56
N PRO A 34 6.41 -4.89 16.99
CA PRO A 34 6.37 -6.17 17.72
C PRO A 34 7.76 -6.80 17.90
N ARG A 35 7.91 -7.62 18.95
CA ARG A 35 9.02 -8.58 19.07
C ARG A 35 8.61 -9.93 18.47
N ILE A 36 9.31 -10.36 17.41
CA ILE A 36 9.08 -11.65 16.75
C ILE A 36 10.39 -12.43 16.78
N ASN A 37 10.35 -13.68 17.26
CA ASN A 37 11.54 -14.53 17.42
C ASN A 37 12.67 -13.85 18.22
N GLY A 38 12.32 -13.17 19.30
CA GLY A 38 13.27 -12.48 20.18
C GLY A 38 13.87 -11.17 19.63
N LYS A 39 13.56 -10.78 18.38
CA LYS A 39 14.08 -9.58 17.73
C LYS A 39 12.98 -8.50 17.59
N GLN A 40 13.35 -7.24 17.84
CA GLN A 40 12.51 -6.08 17.54
C GLN A 40 12.30 -5.97 16.03
N ARG A 41 11.05 -5.88 15.60
CA ARG A 41 10.66 -5.69 14.20
C ARG A 41 9.60 -4.61 14.08
N TYR A 42 9.33 -4.21 12.85
CA TYR A 42 8.22 -3.35 12.50
C TYR A 42 7.27 -4.11 11.60
N ALA A 43 5.98 -3.87 11.78
CA ALA A 43 4.91 -4.55 11.06
C ALA A 43 3.79 -3.58 10.71
N VAL A 44 3.13 -3.84 9.59
CA VAL A 44 1.93 -3.14 9.14
C VAL A 44 0.78 -4.13 9.16
N ASN A 45 -0.31 -3.82 9.86
CA ASN A 45 -1.46 -4.72 10.06
C ASN A 45 -1.08 -6.14 10.48
N GLY A 46 -0.05 -6.26 11.33
CA GLY A 46 0.44 -7.54 11.84
C GLY A 46 1.42 -8.30 10.93
N VAL A 47 1.77 -7.76 9.76
CA VAL A 47 2.78 -8.40 8.88
C VAL A 47 4.09 -7.63 8.92
N SER A 48 5.15 -8.29 9.37
CA SER A 48 6.53 -7.81 9.24
C SER A 48 7.11 -8.31 7.92
N TYR A 49 7.27 -7.40 6.97
CA TYR A 49 7.63 -7.77 5.59
C TYR A 49 9.04 -8.39 5.49
N ILE A 50 9.15 -9.46 4.70
CA ILE A 50 10.42 -10.06 4.30
C ILE A 50 10.59 -9.89 2.80
N ASN A 51 11.76 -9.41 2.37
CA ASN A 51 12.13 -9.41 0.96
C ASN A 51 12.32 -10.86 0.48
N PRO A 52 11.56 -11.32 -0.53
CA PRO A 52 11.78 -12.62 -1.12
C PRO A 52 13.05 -12.61 -1.99
N ASP A 53 13.66 -13.78 -2.20
CA ASP A 53 14.82 -13.94 -3.08
C ASP A 53 14.46 -13.71 -4.56
N THR A 54 13.20 -13.99 -4.92
CA THR A 54 12.66 -13.75 -6.27
C THR A 54 11.86 -12.44 -6.31
N PRO A 55 12.18 -11.48 -7.21
CA PRO A 55 11.41 -10.23 -7.33
C PRO A 55 9.92 -10.47 -7.60
N LEU A 56 9.04 -9.76 -6.89
CA LEU A 56 7.59 -9.97 -6.93
C LEU A 56 6.99 -9.92 -8.34
N LYS A 57 7.40 -8.95 -9.16
CA LYS A 57 6.91 -8.82 -10.54
C LYS A 57 7.32 -9.99 -11.43
N LEU A 58 8.50 -10.57 -11.21
CA LEU A 58 8.94 -11.76 -11.95
C LEU A 58 8.19 -13.00 -11.48
N ALA A 59 8.01 -13.14 -10.15
CA ALA A 59 7.24 -14.24 -9.59
C ALA A 59 5.79 -14.26 -10.10
N ASP A 60 5.14 -13.09 -10.15
CA ASP A 60 3.80 -12.92 -10.71
C ASP A 60 3.78 -13.23 -12.21
N HIS A 61 4.68 -12.63 -12.99
CA HIS A 61 4.73 -12.80 -14.45
C HIS A 61 4.94 -14.27 -14.90
N PHE A 62 5.78 -15.01 -14.18
CA PHE A 62 6.07 -16.42 -14.48
C PHE A 62 5.24 -17.42 -13.67
N ASN A 63 4.25 -16.97 -12.88
CA ASN A 63 3.42 -17.80 -12.02
C ASN A 63 4.21 -18.70 -11.05
N ILE A 64 5.27 -18.16 -10.42
CA ILE A 64 6.10 -18.88 -9.46
C ILE A 64 5.39 -18.89 -8.09
N ALA A 65 4.93 -20.07 -7.68
CA ALA A 65 4.25 -20.24 -6.40
C ALA A 65 5.20 -20.09 -5.19
N GLY A 66 4.66 -19.69 -4.05
CA GLY A 66 5.37 -19.67 -2.77
C GLY A 66 6.29 -18.47 -2.53
N VAL A 67 6.40 -17.54 -3.48
CA VAL A 67 7.23 -16.32 -3.34
C VAL A 67 6.55 -15.25 -2.48
N PHE A 68 5.24 -15.08 -2.65
CA PHE A 68 4.44 -14.11 -1.91
C PHE A 68 3.03 -14.65 -1.66
N SER A 69 2.35 -14.06 -0.69
CA SER A 69 0.96 -14.34 -0.38
C SER A 69 0.11 -13.14 -0.78
N LEU A 70 -0.84 -13.36 -1.69
CA LEU A 70 -1.79 -12.34 -2.11
C LEU A 70 -2.87 -12.16 -1.04
N ASN A 71 -3.18 -10.90 -0.70
CA ASN A 71 -4.20 -10.51 0.29
C ASN A 71 -3.97 -11.08 1.71
N SER A 72 -2.73 -11.44 2.06
CA SER A 72 -2.41 -11.89 3.43
C SER A 72 -2.36 -10.76 4.45
N ILE A 73 -2.16 -9.52 4.00
CA ILE A 73 -2.33 -8.31 4.80
C ILE A 73 -3.79 -7.86 4.68
N GLN A 74 -4.44 -7.70 5.82
CA GLN A 74 -5.84 -7.30 5.87
C GLN A 74 -5.98 -5.80 5.61
N ASP A 75 -7.14 -5.40 5.07
CA ASP A 75 -7.48 -3.99 4.84
C ASP A 75 -7.61 -3.22 6.15
N TRP A 76 -7.89 -3.91 7.25
CA TRP A 76 -8.04 -3.33 8.58
C TRP A 76 -7.13 -4.05 9.59
N PRO A 77 -6.66 -3.36 10.63
CA PRO A 77 -5.86 -4.00 11.68
C PRO A 77 -6.66 -5.12 12.35
N SER A 78 -6.15 -6.35 12.28
CA SER A 78 -6.87 -7.52 12.80
C SER A 78 -6.71 -7.73 14.31
N GLY A 79 -5.74 -7.06 14.95
CA GLY A 79 -5.36 -7.31 16.34
C GLY A 79 -4.64 -8.65 16.57
N ASN A 80 -4.44 -9.45 15.52
CA ASN A 80 -3.74 -10.72 15.59
C ASN A 80 -2.25 -10.54 15.92
N ALA A 81 -1.65 -11.60 16.47
CA ALA A 81 -0.22 -11.63 16.70
C ALA A 81 0.54 -11.40 15.39
N ALA A 82 1.52 -10.50 15.44
CA ALA A 82 2.30 -10.17 14.27
C ALA A 82 3.20 -11.35 13.84
N TYR A 83 3.30 -11.57 12.54
CA TYR A 83 4.13 -12.61 11.95
C TYR A 83 4.98 -12.04 10.82
N MET A 84 6.00 -12.79 10.39
CA MET A 84 6.83 -12.38 9.26
C MET A 84 6.33 -13.02 7.97
N GLY A 85 6.33 -12.28 6.87
CA GLY A 85 5.92 -12.82 5.58
C GLY A 85 6.07 -11.84 4.43
N THR A 86 6.03 -12.36 3.21
CA THR A 86 6.02 -11.57 1.98
C THR A 86 4.58 -11.38 1.52
N SER A 87 3.92 -10.37 2.08
CA SER A 87 2.51 -10.07 1.78
C SER A 87 2.39 -9.08 0.63
N VAL A 88 1.44 -9.31 -0.26
CA VAL A 88 1.07 -8.40 -1.35
C VAL A 88 -0.42 -8.09 -1.26
N MET A 89 -0.79 -6.81 -1.28
CA MET A 89 -2.19 -6.39 -1.38
C MET A 89 -2.59 -6.31 -2.85
N ALA A 90 -3.57 -7.10 -3.28
CA ALA A 90 -4.12 -6.98 -4.62
C ALA A 90 -5.01 -5.75 -4.71
N VAL A 91 -5.00 -5.04 -5.85
CA VAL A 91 -5.89 -3.91 -6.09
C VAL A 91 -6.51 -4.06 -7.48
N THR A 92 -7.80 -3.75 -7.60
CA THR A 92 -8.48 -3.73 -8.90
C THR A 92 -7.96 -2.57 -9.76
N TYR A 93 -7.68 -2.83 -11.03
CA TYR A 93 -7.29 -1.79 -11.98
C TYR A 93 -8.32 -0.64 -12.00
N HIS A 94 -7.84 0.61 -11.96
CA HIS A 94 -8.64 1.83 -11.84
C HIS A 94 -9.45 2.01 -10.55
N ALA A 95 -9.16 1.25 -9.47
CA ALA A 95 -9.76 1.52 -8.17
C ALA A 95 -9.36 2.90 -7.65
N PHE A 96 -10.31 3.66 -7.13
CA PHE A 96 -10.04 4.89 -6.37
C PHE A 96 -9.87 4.50 -4.89
N MET A 97 -8.62 4.47 -4.42
CA MET A 97 -8.29 3.97 -3.08
C MET A 97 -8.14 5.09 -2.06
N GLU A 98 -8.63 4.85 -0.85
CA GLU A 98 -8.28 5.61 0.35
C GLU A 98 -7.37 4.77 1.23
N ILE A 99 -6.25 5.35 1.67
CA ILE A 99 -5.28 4.72 2.56
C ILE A 99 -5.18 5.58 3.81
N VAL A 100 -5.58 5.02 4.95
CA VAL A 100 -5.48 5.66 6.26
C VAL A 100 -4.28 5.08 6.99
N PHE A 101 -3.32 5.91 7.36
CA PHE A 101 -2.17 5.48 8.16
C PHE A 101 -2.49 5.66 9.65
N GLN A 102 -2.48 4.56 10.40
CA GLN A 102 -2.76 4.58 11.84
C GLN A 102 -1.47 4.34 12.62
N ASN A 103 -1.01 5.39 13.32
CA ASN A 103 0.18 5.31 14.16
C ASN A 103 -0.18 5.46 15.65
N THR A 104 -0.05 4.38 16.41
CA THR A 104 -0.22 4.38 17.88
C THR A 104 1.12 4.35 18.62
N GLU A 105 2.24 4.44 17.91
CA GLU A 105 3.59 4.46 18.49
C GLU A 105 3.96 5.89 18.94
N SER A 106 4.98 6.00 19.79
CA SER A 106 5.48 7.29 20.28
C SER A 106 6.41 8.01 19.30
N THR A 107 6.61 7.46 18.11
CA THR A 107 7.57 7.97 17.11
C THR A 107 6.86 8.26 15.79
N LEU A 108 7.30 9.33 15.12
CA LEU A 108 6.83 9.68 13.79
C LEU A 108 7.26 8.60 12.78
N GLN A 109 6.37 8.24 11.87
CA GLN A 109 6.66 7.37 10.74
C GLN A 109 6.30 8.07 9.43
N SER A 110 7.16 7.93 8.44
CA SER A 110 6.98 8.50 7.11
C SER A 110 6.69 7.39 6.11
N TRP A 111 5.74 7.64 5.21
CA TRP A 111 5.30 6.69 4.19
C TRP A 111 5.63 7.21 2.80
N HIS A 112 6.00 6.28 1.91
CA HIS A 112 6.24 6.52 0.50
C HIS A 112 5.42 5.53 -0.32
N LEU A 113 4.82 6.00 -1.41
CA LEU A 113 4.09 5.17 -2.37
C LEU A 113 4.80 5.23 -3.71
N ASP A 114 5.32 4.09 -4.15
CA ASP A 114 5.99 3.99 -5.44
C ASP A 114 4.97 3.96 -6.60
N GLY A 115 5.29 4.68 -7.69
CA GLY A 115 4.58 4.59 -8.96
C GLY A 115 3.25 5.35 -9.05
N TYR A 116 2.84 6.06 -8.00
CA TYR A 116 1.63 6.88 -7.98
C TYR A 116 1.85 8.17 -7.18
N ASP A 117 1.21 9.24 -7.61
CA ASP A 117 0.95 10.40 -6.76
C ASP A 117 -0.31 10.15 -5.91
N PHE A 118 -0.39 10.82 -4.77
CA PHE A 118 -1.55 10.76 -3.89
C PHE A 118 -1.85 12.14 -3.30
N TRP A 119 -3.08 12.32 -2.82
CA TRP A 119 -3.53 13.55 -2.18
C TRP A 119 -3.82 13.27 -0.71
N VAL A 120 -3.22 14.07 0.17
CA VAL A 120 -3.51 14.02 1.60
C VAL A 120 -4.86 14.70 1.83
N VAL A 121 -5.80 13.97 2.40
CA VAL A 121 -7.18 14.43 2.64
C VAL A 121 -7.48 14.66 4.13
N GLY A 122 -6.62 14.20 5.04
CA GLY A 122 -6.77 14.32 6.49
C GLY A 122 -5.65 13.65 7.27
#